data_AF-A0A382ZN00-F1
#
_entry.id   AF-A0A382ZN00-F1
#
_cell.length_a   1.000
_cell.length_b   1.000
_cell.length_c   1.000
_cell.angle_alpha   90.00
_cell.angle_beta   90.00
_cell.angle_gamma   90.00
#
_symmetry.space_group_name_H-M   'P 1'
#
loop_
_entity.id
_entity.type
_entity.pdbx_description
1 polymer ?
#
loop_
_entity_poly.entity_id
_entity_poly.type
_entity_poly.pdbx_seq_one_letter_code
_entity_poly.pdbx_strand_id
1 'polypeptide(L)' 'MPSLVERSGTLFPTAVVGSLPRPDYVREIVVDGWQEEGWEHRLDAGVAFAVSVQEAAGIDVISDGEWRRASYIGI' A
#
# COMPACT_ATOMS: atom_id res chain seq x y z
N MET A 1 0.88 28.63 4.29
CA MET A 1 0.59 27.24 3.86
C MET A 1 1.20 27.09 2.48
N PRO A 2 2.13 26.14 2.24
CA PRO A 2 2.65 25.92 0.90
C PRO A 2 1.51 25.56 -0.06
N SER A 3 1.67 25.88 -1.33
CA SER A 3 0.79 25.45 -2.41
C SER A 3 0.84 23.93 -2.60
N LEU A 4 -0.12 23.38 -3.36
CA LEU A 4 -0.11 21.95 -3.73
C LEU A 4 1.16 21.60 -4.51
N VAL A 5 1.53 22.44 -5.47
CA VAL A 5 2.74 22.29 -6.29
C VAL A 5 4.01 22.26 -5.44
N GLU A 6 4.11 23.11 -4.42
CA GLU A 6 5.27 23.12 -3.50
C GLU A 6 5.38 21.84 -2.66
N ARG A 7 4.27 21.12 -2.43
CA ARG A 7 4.26 19.85 -1.70
C ARG A 7 4.47 18.63 -2.58
N SER A 8 3.87 18.60 -3.77
CA SER A 8 3.86 17.43 -4.65
C SER A 8 4.82 17.52 -5.85
N GLY A 9 5.37 18.70 -6.15
CA GLY A 9 6.26 18.91 -7.31
C GLY A 9 5.56 18.96 -8.67
N THR A 10 4.22 18.86 -8.71
CA THR A 10 3.41 18.83 -9.95
C THR A 10 2.10 19.60 -9.81
N LEU A 11 1.53 20.04 -10.94
CA LEU A 11 0.27 20.81 -11.00
C LEU A 11 -0.97 19.96 -10.69
N PHE A 12 -0.96 18.69 -11.11
CA PHE A 12 -2.09 17.77 -10.96
C PHE A 12 -1.61 16.46 -10.34
N PRO A 13 -1.36 16.43 -9.01
CA PRO A 13 -0.85 15.22 -8.37
C PRO A 13 -1.88 14.09 -8.41
N THR A 14 -1.38 12.91 -8.71
CA THR A 14 -2.11 11.65 -8.78
C THR A 14 -1.95 10.87 -7.48
N ALA A 15 -3.00 10.14 -7.11
CA ALA A 15 -3.03 9.30 -5.93
C ALA A 15 -4.02 8.16 -6.14
N VAL A 16 -3.83 7.08 -5.39
CA VAL A 16 -4.85 6.05 -5.20
C VAL A 16 -5.69 6.37 -3.96
N VAL A 17 -6.96 5.93 -3.95
CA VAL A 17 -7.87 6.20 -2.83
C VAL A 17 -7.50 5.40 -1.57
N GLY A 18 -6.84 4.25 -1.74
CA GLY A 18 -6.46 3.38 -0.63
C GLY A 18 -5.99 2.02 -1.11
N SER A 19 -6.80 1.00 -0.87
CA SER A 19 -6.48 -0.41 -1.12
C SER A 19 -6.07 -0.74 -2.57
N LEU A 20 -5.06 -1.58 -2.69
CA LEU A 20 -4.60 -2.18 -3.95
C LEU A 20 -5.01 -3.66 -4.02
N PRO A 21 -5.09 -4.26 -5.22
CA PRO A 21 -5.33 -5.70 -5.37
C PRO A 21 -4.33 -6.51 -4.53
N ARG A 22 -4.85 -7.34 -3.62
CA ARG A 22 -4.03 -8.07 -2.65
C ARG A 22 -3.46 -9.37 -3.26
N PRO A 23 -2.14 -9.61 -3.21
CA PRO A 23 -1.55 -10.89 -3.57
C PRO A 23 -2.04 -12.01 -2.64
N ASP A 24 -2.11 -13.24 -3.14
CA ASP A 24 -2.67 -14.37 -2.40
C ASP A 24 -1.98 -14.60 -1.05
N TYR A 25 -0.65 -14.54 -0.99
CA TYR A 25 0.09 -14.73 0.26
C TYR A 25 -0.25 -13.65 1.31
N VAL A 26 -0.53 -12.42 0.89
CA VAL A 26 -0.93 -11.34 1.82
C VAL A 26 -2.33 -11.64 2.35
N ARG A 27 -3.24 -12.13 1.50
CA ARG A 27 -4.59 -12.54 1.90
C ARG A 27 -4.53 -13.69 2.90
N GLU A 28 -3.71 -14.70 2.66
CA GLU A 28 -3.54 -15.85 3.56
C GLU A 28 -3.04 -15.41 4.94
N ILE A 29 -2.08 -14.50 5.00
CA ILE A 29 -1.55 -13.99 6.27
C ILE A 29 -2.58 -13.11 7.00
N VAL A 30 -3.21 -12.17 6.30
CA VAL A 30 -4.01 -11.09 6.91
C VAL A 30 -5.47 -11.46 7.13
N VAL A 31 -6.05 -12.30 6.26
CA VAL A 31 -7.46 -12.71 6.33
C VAL A 31 -7.58 -14.13 6.90
N ASP A 32 -6.77 -15.06 6.40
CA ASP A 32 -6.88 -16.47 6.80
C ASP A 32 -6.06 -16.77 8.08
N GLY A 33 -5.23 -15.82 8.55
CA GLY A 33 -4.49 -15.90 9.80
C GLY A 33 -3.25 -16.78 9.77
N TRP A 34 -2.66 -17.03 8.60
CA TRP A 34 -1.47 -17.87 8.46
C TRP A 34 -0.22 -17.14 8.95
N GLN A 35 0.31 -17.55 10.11
CA GLN A 35 1.41 -16.89 10.80
C GLN A 35 2.60 -17.83 11.06
N GLU A 36 3.30 -18.21 10.00
CA GLU A 36 4.58 -18.92 10.09
C GLU A 36 5.73 -17.98 10.49
N GLU A 37 6.86 -18.54 10.92
CA GLU A 37 8.06 -17.75 11.21
C GLU A 37 8.42 -16.81 10.03
N GLY A 38 8.58 -15.52 10.33
CA GLY A 38 8.89 -14.49 9.34
C GLY A 38 7.70 -13.93 8.54
N TRP A 39 6.46 -14.24 8.91
CA TRP A 39 5.26 -13.67 8.25
C TRP A 39 5.26 -12.13 8.23
N GLU A 40 5.75 -11.47 9.28
CA GLU A 40 5.84 -10.00 9.35
C GLU A 40 6.76 -9.43 8.26
N HIS A 41 7.91 -10.08 8.05
CA HIS A 41 8.88 -9.70 7.02
C HIS A 41 8.31 -9.91 5.62
N ARG A 42 7.51 -10.97 5.41
CA ARG A 42 6.79 -11.18 4.15
C ARG A 42 5.80 -10.05 3.87
N LEU A 43 5.10 -9.56 4.89
CA LEU A 43 4.21 -8.40 4.74
C LEU A 43 4.98 -7.09 4.49
N ASP A 44 6.13 -6.88 5.12
CA ASP A 44 6.99 -5.72 4.85
C ASP A 44 7.46 -5.71 3.39
N ALA A 45 7.93 -6.86 2.90
CA ALA A 45 8.30 -7.03 1.50
C ALA A 45 7.12 -6.76 0.55
N GLY A 46 5.90 -7.18 0.94
CA GLY A 46 4.68 -6.87 0.21
C GLY A 46 4.40 -5.37 0.11
N VAL A 47 4.50 -4.63 1.23
CA VAL A 47 4.33 -3.17 1.21
C VAL A 47 5.39 -2.50 0.33
N ALA A 48 6.66 -2.93 0.43
CA ALA A 48 7.72 -2.42 -0.43
C ALA A 48 7.43 -2.66 -1.92
N PHE A 49 6.87 -3.83 -2.25
CA PHE A 49 6.43 -4.13 -3.61
C PHE A 49 5.28 -3.20 -4.06
N ALA A 50 4.26 -3.00 -3.23
CA ALA A 50 3.16 -2.08 -3.52
C ALA A 50 3.63 -0.64 -3.78
N VAL A 51 4.63 -0.17 -3.03
CA VAL A 51 5.31 1.12 -3.26
C VAL A 51 5.98 1.13 -4.63
N SER A 52 6.80 0.12 -4.93
CA SER A 52 7.56 0.08 -6.20
C SER A 52 6.66 0.07 -7.45
N VAL A 53 5.49 -0.57 -7.38
CA VAL A 53 4.53 -0.59 -8.49
C VAL A 53 3.93 0.80 -8.72
N GLN A 54 3.60 1.52 -7.65
CA GLN A 54 3.05 2.88 -7.75
C GLN A 54 4.10 3.88 -8.24
N GLU A 55 5.36 3.76 -7.77
CA GLU A 55 6.49 4.56 -8.27
C GLU A 55 6.70 4.32 -9.76
N ALA A 56 6.72 3.04 -10.19
CA ALA A 56 6.86 2.69 -11.60
C ALA A 56 5.68 3.17 -12.46
N ALA A 57 4.48 3.29 -11.88
CA ALA A 57 3.31 3.85 -12.53
C ALA A 57 3.28 5.40 -12.56
N GLY A 58 4.19 6.07 -11.86
CA GLY A 58 4.25 7.53 -11.79
C GLY A 58 3.20 8.16 -10.88
N ILE A 59 2.76 7.45 -9.83
CA ILE A 59 1.84 8.00 -8.83
C ILE A 59 2.60 8.99 -7.92
N ASP A 60 2.05 10.19 -7.73
CA ASP A 60 2.72 11.26 -6.98
C ASP A 60 2.60 11.09 -5.45
N VAL A 61 1.47 10.55 -4.97
CA VAL A 61 1.23 10.28 -3.55
C VAL A 61 1.02 8.79 -3.33
N ILE A 62 2.04 8.15 -2.76
CA ILE A 62 2.11 6.71 -2.56
C ILE A 62 1.33 6.26 -1.32
N SER A 63 0.58 5.15 -1.43
CA SER A 63 -0.02 4.45 -0.30
C SER A 63 0.66 3.09 -0.03
N ASP A 64 0.42 2.49 1.14
CA ASP A 64 0.85 1.13 1.47
C ASP A 64 -0.07 0.04 0.87
N GLY A 65 -1.06 0.44 0.07
CA GLY A 65 -2.09 -0.43 -0.50
C GLY A 65 -3.03 -1.05 0.52
N GLU A 66 -3.00 -0.60 1.79
CA GLU A 66 -3.82 -1.08 2.90
C GLU A 66 -3.75 -2.61 3.12
N TRP A 67 -2.65 -3.24 2.68
CA TRP A 67 -2.52 -4.69 2.64
C TRP A 67 -2.46 -5.33 4.02
N ARG A 68 -2.02 -4.60 5.05
CA ARG A 68 -1.99 -5.06 6.44
C ARG A 68 -3.35 -5.05 7.14
N ARG A 69 -4.41 -4.56 6.49
CA ARG A 69 -5.77 -4.51 7.07
C ARG A 69 -6.66 -5.60 6.52
N ALA A 70 -7.28 -6.38 7.40
CA ALA A 70 -8.27 -7.39 7.01
C ALA A 70 -9.57 -6.76 6.48
N SER A 71 -9.98 -5.62 7.06
CA SER A 71 -11.25 -4.92 6.77
C SER A 71 -11.05 -3.40 6.78
N TYR A 72 -11.79 -2.68 5.94
CA TYR A 72 -11.79 -1.20 5.92
C TYR A 72 -12.44 -0.61 7.18
N ILE A 73 -13.42 -1.33 7.77
CA ILE A 73 -14.19 -0.89 8.94
C ILE A 73 -13.68 -1.50 10.26
N GLY A 74 -12.79 -2.50 10.22
CA GLY A 74 -12.17 -3.09 11.41
C GLY A 74 -13.07 -4.00 12.26
N ILE A 75 -14.17 -4.50 11.69
CA ILE A 75 -15.04 -5.53 12.30
C ILE A 75 -14.64 -6.91 11.80
#